data_AF-A0AAD5C3I7-F1
#
_entry.id   AF-A0AAD5C3I7-F1
#
_cell.length_a   1.000
_cell.length_b   1.000
_cell.length_c   1.000
_cell.angle_alpha   90.00
_cell.angle_beta   90.00
_cell.angle_gamma   90.00
#
_symmetry.space_group_name_H-M   'P 1'
#
loop_
_entity.id
_entity.type
_entity.pdbx_description
1 polymer ?
#
loop_
_entity_poly.entity_id
_entity_poly.type
_entity_poly.pdbx_seq_one_letter_code
_entity_poly.pdbx_strand_id
1 'polypeptide(L)'
;MHQSLLLTDNFFKCISNLKSPICSRHEENNACLSFESNLEFHRINLNKQTRAYPDLANRAMIKKNHQSQEIPSLAFFHIPIPEIRSGPFREVFGEYREHVACSIVNSRVMQTLVSMGDVKAVFIGHDHLNDFCGNLNGIWFCYGGGFGYHGYGRAGWPRRGRVILAQLKKGKNEWMGVETIKTWKRLDDENMTKIDQQILWTSPK
;
A
#
# COMPACT_ATOMS: atom_id res chain seq x y z
N MET A 1 -35.65 -6.54 -2.52
CA MET A 1 -34.90 -7.13 -3.65
C MET A 1 -33.51 -6.52 -3.64
N HIS A 2 -32.52 -7.25 -3.14
CA HIS A 2 -31.11 -6.84 -3.12
C HIS A 2 -30.38 -7.58 -4.23
N GLN A 3 -29.70 -6.82 -5.10
CA GLN A 3 -28.73 -7.34 -6.06
C GLN A 3 -27.33 -7.07 -5.48
N SER A 4 -26.68 -8.14 -5.03
CA SER A 4 -25.25 -8.17 -4.75
C SER A 4 -24.51 -8.24 -6.08
N LEU A 5 -23.64 -7.27 -6.38
CA LEU A 5 -22.69 -7.40 -7.49
C LEU A 5 -21.45 -8.15 -6.97
N LEU A 6 -21.43 -9.45 -7.25
CA LEU A 6 -20.21 -10.26 -7.21
C LEU A 6 -19.27 -9.75 -8.32
N LEU A 7 -18.06 -9.34 -7.95
CA LEU A 7 -16.94 -9.25 -8.89
C LEU A 7 -16.41 -10.68 -9.10
N THR A 8 -17.12 -11.44 -9.93
CA THR A 8 -16.63 -12.63 -10.64
C THR A 8 -16.73 -12.25 -12.12
N ASP A 9 -15.68 -12.21 -12.92
CA ASP A 9 -14.90 -13.37 -13.32
C ASP A 9 -13.50 -12.98 -13.84
N ASN A 10 -12.55 -13.90 -13.66
CA ASN A 10 -11.16 -13.94 -14.14
C ASN A 10 -10.01 -13.55 -13.18
N PHE A 11 -10.09 -13.81 -11.87
CA PHE A 11 -8.86 -13.97 -11.07
C PHE A 11 -9.01 -14.85 -9.81
N PHE A 12 -9.76 -15.96 -9.91
CA PHE A 12 -9.81 -16.99 -8.87
C PHE A 12 -9.61 -18.37 -9.47
N LYS A 13 -8.34 -18.80 -9.60
CA LYS A 13 -8.02 -20.22 -9.73
C LYS A 13 -6.59 -20.54 -9.29
N CYS A 14 -6.24 -20.24 -8.03
CA CYS A 14 -5.19 -20.99 -7.36
C CYS A 14 -5.18 -20.86 -5.83
N ILE A 15 -6.33 -21.00 -5.14
CA ILE A 15 -6.33 -21.29 -3.70
C ILE A 15 -7.49 -22.24 -3.39
N SER A 16 -7.27 -23.53 -3.63
CA SER A 16 -8.06 -24.60 -3.01
C SER A 16 -7.12 -25.40 -2.11
N ASN A 17 -7.45 -25.45 -0.81
CA ASN A 17 -6.91 -26.34 0.23
C ASN A 17 -5.93 -25.78 1.26
N LEU A 18 -6.15 -24.57 1.79
CA LEU A 18 -5.69 -24.24 3.15
C LEU A 18 -6.85 -23.74 3.99
N LYS A 19 -7.48 -24.67 4.72
CA LYS A 19 -8.38 -24.34 5.83
C LYS A 19 -7.54 -23.72 6.96
N SER A 20 -7.54 -22.40 7.08
CA SER A 20 -7.28 -21.73 8.37
C SER A 20 -8.21 -20.51 8.49
N PRO A 21 -8.85 -20.25 9.65
CA PRO A 21 -10.00 -19.36 9.74
C PRO A 21 -9.61 -18.02 10.36
N ILE A 22 -9.09 -17.06 9.59
CA ILE A 22 -8.86 -15.69 10.10
C ILE A 22 -9.16 -14.65 9.01
N CYS A 23 -10.41 -14.60 8.58
CA CYS A 23 -10.99 -13.37 8.01
C CYS A 23 -12.52 -13.46 8.07
N SER A 24 -13.08 -13.59 9.27
CA SER A 24 -14.52 -13.54 9.46
C SER A 24 -14.87 -12.87 10.78
N ARG A 25 -14.90 -11.52 10.76
CA ARG A 25 -15.86 -10.72 11.53
C ARG A 25 -15.97 -9.35 10.86
N HIS A 26 -17.22 -8.94 10.65
CA HIS A 26 -17.67 -7.74 9.95
C HIS A 26 -16.95 -6.47 10.41
N GLU A 27 -16.13 -5.90 9.53
CA GLU A 27 -16.01 -4.45 9.35
C GLU A 27 -16.09 -4.22 7.84
N GLU A 28 -17.32 -3.99 7.38
CA GLU A 28 -17.60 -3.57 6.02
C GLU A 28 -16.83 -2.27 5.75
N ASN A 29 -16.06 -2.23 4.65
CA ASN A 29 -15.38 -1.07 4.03
C ASN A 29 -13.83 -0.98 4.10
N ASN A 30 -13.11 -1.98 4.59
CA ASN A 30 -11.63 -1.97 4.57
C ASN A 30 -11.04 -2.98 3.56
N ALA A 31 -10.27 -2.50 2.58
CA ALA A 31 -9.52 -3.36 1.66
C ALA A 31 -8.17 -3.76 2.29
N CYS A 32 -7.96 -5.06 2.51
CA CYS A 32 -6.67 -5.62 2.90
C CYS A 32 -5.98 -6.17 1.64
N LEU A 33 -4.78 -5.68 1.32
CA LEU A 33 -4.02 -6.11 0.14
C LEU A 33 -2.77 -6.88 0.59
N SER A 34 -2.68 -8.16 0.23
CA SER A 34 -1.44 -8.96 0.29
C SER A 34 -1.00 -9.31 -1.14
N PHE A 35 0.31 -9.27 -1.42
CA PHE A 35 0.87 -9.49 -2.76
C PHE A 35 1.98 -10.55 -2.73
N GLU A 36 1.94 -11.50 -3.68
CA GLU A 36 3.01 -12.45 -3.99
C GLU A 36 3.58 -12.21 -5.41
N SER A 37 4.91 -12.11 -5.48
CA SER A 37 5.88 -12.20 -6.59
C SER A 37 5.47 -12.06 -8.07
N ASN A 38 5.84 -10.92 -8.67
CA ASN A 38 6.90 -10.75 -9.68
C ASN A 38 7.24 -9.24 -9.70
N LEU A 39 8.09 -8.72 -10.60
CA LEU A 39 8.37 -7.28 -10.70
C LEU A 39 7.15 -6.49 -11.24
N GLU A 40 5.97 -6.73 -10.69
CA GLU A 40 4.73 -6.10 -11.10
C GLU A 40 4.61 -4.76 -10.38
N PHE A 41 4.90 -3.70 -11.14
CA PHE A 41 4.57 -2.35 -10.78
C PHE A 41 3.04 -2.24 -10.66
N HIS A 42 2.53 -2.22 -9.43
CA HIS A 42 1.13 -1.90 -9.18
C HIS A 42 1.04 -0.49 -8.64
N ARG A 43 0.35 0.38 -9.38
CA ARG A 43 0.02 1.74 -8.94
C ARG A 43 -1.48 1.84 -8.71
N ILE A 44 -1.84 2.22 -7.49
CA ILE A 44 -3.22 2.50 -7.12
C ILE A 44 -3.38 4.01 -7.03
N ASN A 45 -4.21 4.56 -7.93
CA ASN A 45 -4.66 5.95 -7.86
C ASN A 45 -5.92 6.00 -7.01
N LEU A 46 -5.83 6.63 -5.83
CA LEU A 46 -6.83 6.46 -4.77
C LEU A 46 -8.19 7.14 -5.07
N ASN A 47 -8.30 8.03 -6.07
CA ASN A 47 -9.58 8.63 -6.47
C ASN A 47 -10.25 7.93 -7.68
N LYS A 48 -9.63 6.91 -8.30
CA LYS A 48 -10.32 6.11 -9.34
C LYS A 48 -11.22 5.02 -8.75
N GLN A 49 -11.02 4.65 -7.49
CA GLN A 49 -11.79 3.60 -6.83
C GLN A 49 -13.21 4.05 -6.41
N THR A 50 -13.44 5.38 -6.33
CA THR A 50 -14.77 5.98 -6.10
C THR A 50 -15.61 6.14 -7.38
N ARG A 51 -15.07 5.79 -8.56
CA ARG A 51 -15.73 5.99 -9.88
C ARG A 51 -16.50 4.78 -10.42
N ALA A 52 -16.78 3.76 -9.62
CA ALA A 52 -17.55 2.57 -10.03
C ALA A 52 -19.08 2.82 -10.14
N TYR A 53 -19.52 4.06 -10.37
CA TYR A 53 -20.87 4.41 -10.81
C TYR A 53 -20.76 5.15 -12.14
N PRO A 54 -21.17 4.57 -13.28
CA PRO A 54 -21.16 5.28 -14.54
C PRO A 54 -22.43 6.12 -14.66
N ASP A 55 -22.27 7.44 -14.69
CA ASP A 55 -23.10 8.24 -15.58
C ASP A 55 -22.19 8.78 -16.69
N LEU A 56 -22.28 8.15 -17.86
CA LEU A 56 -21.37 8.32 -19.01
C LEU A 56 -21.41 9.75 -19.59
N ALA A 57 -22.41 10.56 -19.23
CA ALA A 57 -22.59 11.92 -19.71
C ALA A 57 -21.56 12.93 -19.16
N ASN A 58 -20.91 12.67 -18.01
CA ASN A 58 -20.06 13.65 -17.34
C ASN A 58 -18.58 13.66 -17.80
N ARG A 59 -18.17 12.74 -18.68
CA ARG A 59 -16.77 12.62 -19.12
C ARG A 59 -16.27 13.83 -19.93
N ALA A 60 -17.15 14.55 -20.60
CA ALA A 60 -16.78 15.71 -21.43
C ALA A 60 -16.68 17.03 -20.64
N MET A 61 -17.41 17.17 -19.54
CA MET A 61 -17.57 18.44 -18.82
C MET A 61 -16.49 18.69 -17.75
N ILE A 62 -15.85 17.66 -17.20
CA ILE A 62 -14.92 17.78 -16.07
C ILE A 62 -13.48 18.19 -16.49
N LYS A 63 -13.18 18.27 -17.79
CA LYS A 63 -11.84 18.65 -18.27
C LYS A 63 -11.48 20.13 -18.10
N LYS A 64 -12.39 21.01 -17.67
CA LYS A 64 -12.19 22.45 -17.81
C LYS A 64 -12.07 23.33 -16.55
N ASN A 65 -12.29 22.85 -15.32
CA ASN A 65 -12.32 23.80 -14.18
C ASN A 65 -11.92 23.29 -12.78
N HIS A 66 -11.15 22.21 -12.65
CA HIS A 66 -10.49 21.93 -11.38
C HIS A 66 -9.00 22.20 -11.51
N GLN A 67 -8.51 23.23 -10.80
CA GLN A 67 -7.13 23.23 -10.32
C GLN A 67 -6.82 21.81 -9.86
N SER A 68 -5.82 21.20 -10.51
CA SER A 68 -5.46 19.80 -10.33
C SER A 68 -5.10 19.55 -8.86
N GLN A 69 -6.09 19.20 -8.03
CA GLN A 69 -5.81 18.63 -6.72
C GLN A 69 -4.93 17.41 -6.97
N GLU A 70 -3.68 17.45 -6.50
CA GLU A 70 -2.77 16.32 -6.58
C GLU A 70 -3.43 15.11 -5.92
N ILE A 71 -3.85 14.15 -6.74
CA ILE A 71 -4.47 12.92 -6.24
C ILE A 71 -3.33 12.03 -5.73
N PRO A 72 -3.26 11.72 -4.42
CA PRO A 72 -2.20 10.89 -3.92
C PRO A 72 -2.31 9.47 -4.50
N SER A 73 -1.18 8.93 -4.90
CA SER A 73 -1.04 7.56 -5.40
C SER A 73 -0.14 6.74 -4.47
N LEU A 74 -0.38 5.44 -4.47
CA LEU A 74 0.49 4.44 -3.84
C LEU A 74 1.10 3.55 -4.92
N ALA A 75 2.33 3.12 -4.70
CA ALA A 75 2.99 2.12 -5.53
C ALA A 75 3.41 0.91 -4.72
N PHE A 76 3.50 -0.25 -5.37
CA PHE A 76 3.88 -1.51 -4.76
C PHE A 76 4.93 -2.19 -5.61
N PHE A 77 6.06 -2.56 -5.01
CA PHE A 77 7.11 -3.36 -5.65
C PHE A 77 7.35 -4.61 -4.82
N HIS A 78 7.61 -5.74 -5.47
CA HIS A 78 8.14 -6.88 -4.73
C HIS A 78 9.61 -6.66 -4.39
N ILE A 79 10.45 -6.33 -5.38
CA ILE A 79 11.90 -6.12 -5.22
C ILE A 79 12.20 -4.63 -5.00
N PRO A 80 13.02 -4.26 -4.01
CA PRO A 80 13.39 -2.87 -3.76
C PRO A 80 14.22 -2.27 -4.91
N ILE A 81 14.08 -0.96 -5.11
CA ILE A 81 14.95 -0.16 -5.97
C ILE A 81 16.33 0.07 -5.32
N PRO A 82 17.40 0.30 -6.11
CA PRO A 82 18.76 0.49 -5.58
C PRO A 82 18.90 1.55 -4.49
N GLU A 83 18.15 2.63 -4.59
CA GLU A 83 18.22 3.77 -3.67
C GLU A 83 17.83 3.40 -2.23
N ILE A 84 17.02 2.35 -2.03
CA ILE A 84 16.62 1.87 -0.70
C ILE A 84 17.81 1.26 0.06
N ARG A 85 18.82 0.73 -0.64
CA ARG A 85 20.02 0.17 0.02
C ARG A 85 20.86 1.24 0.70
N SER A 86 20.88 2.46 0.16
CA SER A 86 21.86 3.49 0.53
C SER A 86 21.27 4.69 1.26
N GLY A 87 19.95 4.91 1.21
CA GLY A 87 19.33 6.11 1.79
C GLY A 87 19.83 7.39 1.10
N PRO A 88 19.89 8.55 1.79
CA PRO A 88 19.72 8.74 3.23
C PRO A 88 18.25 8.90 3.61
N PHE A 89 17.68 7.87 4.23
CA PHE A 89 16.32 7.96 4.75
C PHE A 89 16.24 8.99 5.88
N ARG A 90 15.10 9.68 5.93
CA ARG A 90 14.64 10.49 7.06
C ARG A 90 13.47 9.77 7.72
N GLU A 91 13.23 10.05 9.00
CA GLU A 91 12.04 9.57 9.72
C GLU A 91 11.82 8.05 9.55
N VAL A 92 12.76 7.25 10.05
CA VAL A 92 12.72 5.78 9.93
C VAL A 92 12.01 5.17 11.13
N PHE A 93 11.01 4.33 10.87
CA PHE A 93 10.30 3.54 11.86
C PHE A 93 10.47 2.05 11.56
N GLY A 94 10.58 1.20 12.58
CA GLY A 94 10.86 -0.22 12.41
C GLY A 94 12.36 -0.54 12.29
N GLU A 95 12.68 -1.74 11.80
CA GLU A 95 14.02 -2.30 11.86
C GLU A 95 14.56 -2.72 10.49
N TYR A 96 15.84 -2.40 10.28
CA TYR A 96 16.68 -2.90 9.20
C TYR A 96 17.47 -4.10 9.74
N ARG A 97 17.06 -5.32 9.41
CA ARG A 97 17.62 -6.57 9.96
C ARG A 97 18.38 -7.42 8.95
N GLU A 98 18.37 -7.05 7.68
CA GLU A 98 19.16 -7.72 6.65
C GLU A 98 19.53 -6.77 5.52
N HIS A 99 20.52 -7.16 4.71
CA HIS A 99 20.91 -6.39 3.54
C HIS A 99 19.77 -6.29 2.54
N VAL A 100 19.53 -5.08 2.04
CA VAL A 100 18.53 -4.83 0.99
C VAL A 100 18.94 -5.54 -0.30
N ALA A 101 18.20 -6.58 -0.68
CA ALA A 101 18.37 -7.30 -1.94
C ALA A 101 17.63 -6.56 -3.08
N CYS A 102 18.10 -5.35 -3.39
CA CYS A 102 17.59 -4.58 -4.51
C CYS A 102 18.11 -5.06 -5.86
N SER A 103 17.43 -4.61 -6.92
CA SER A 103 17.93 -4.70 -8.29
C SER A 103 19.37 -4.18 -8.39
N ILE A 104 20.18 -4.82 -9.24
CA ILE A 104 21.53 -4.32 -9.59
C ILE A 104 21.48 -3.20 -10.64
N VAL A 105 20.37 -3.08 -11.38
CA VAL A 105 20.16 -2.07 -12.41
C VAL A 105 19.42 -0.88 -11.82
N ASN A 106 19.98 0.32 -11.96
CA ASN A 106 19.28 1.57 -11.69
C ASN A 106 18.56 2.06 -12.95
N SER A 107 17.26 1.81 -13.02
CA SER A 107 16.36 2.25 -14.10
C SER A 107 15.75 3.64 -13.88
N ARG A 108 16.30 4.43 -12.93
CA ARG A 108 15.83 5.78 -12.59
C ARG A 108 14.38 5.83 -12.07
N VAL A 109 13.92 4.73 -11.46
CA VAL A 109 12.57 4.66 -10.86
C VAL A 109 12.41 5.75 -9.80
N MET A 110 13.41 5.95 -8.93
CA MET A 110 13.34 6.99 -7.90
C MET A 110 13.13 8.39 -8.50
N GLN A 111 13.95 8.74 -9.50
CA GLN A 111 13.84 10.03 -10.19
C GLN A 111 12.46 10.21 -10.83
N THR A 112 11.92 9.13 -11.41
CA THR A 112 10.60 9.13 -12.04
C THR A 112 9.50 9.36 -11.01
N LEU A 113 9.52 8.65 -9.88
CA LEU A 113 8.53 8.80 -8.81
C LEU A 113 8.53 10.21 -8.22
N VAL A 114 9.72 10.78 -7.98
CA VAL A 114 9.87 12.17 -7.51
C VAL A 114 9.32 13.15 -8.56
N SER A 115 9.67 12.96 -9.84
CA SER A 115 9.18 13.82 -10.93
C SER A 115 7.67 13.75 -11.14
N MET A 116 7.04 12.62 -10.85
CA MET A 116 5.59 12.47 -10.92
C MET A 116 4.88 13.26 -9.82
N GLY A 117 5.52 13.40 -8.65
CA GLY A 117 5.04 14.20 -7.51
C GLY A 117 3.80 13.63 -6.78
N ASP A 118 3.03 12.74 -7.40
CA ASP A 118 1.77 12.26 -6.86
C ASP A 118 1.89 10.96 -6.04
N VAL A 119 2.98 10.20 -6.18
CA VAL A 119 3.23 9.00 -5.37
C VAL A 119 3.75 9.39 -3.99
N LYS A 120 2.97 9.10 -2.95
CA LYS A 120 3.30 9.49 -1.57
C LYS A 120 3.92 8.36 -0.75
N ALA A 121 3.65 7.11 -1.13
CA ALA A 121 4.32 5.95 -0.54
C ALA A 121 4.47 4.78 -1.53
N VAL A 122 5.54 4.03 -1.33
CA VAL A 122 5.91 2.81 -2.02
C VAL A 122 6.01 1.69 -0.99
N PHE A 123 5.27 0.62 -1.18
CA PHE A 123 5.33 -0.57 -0.33
C PHE A 123 6.16 -1.64 -1.00
N ILE A 124 7.08 -2.23 -0.24
CA ILE A 124 8.11 -3.13 -0.74
C ILE A 124 8.16 -4.46 0.03
N GLY A 125 8.61 -5.51 -0.64
CA GLY A 125 8.77 -6.85 -0.07
C GLY A 125 10.17 -7.40 -0.31
N HIS A 126 10.24 -8.69 -0.65
CA HIS A 126 11.46 -9.46 -0.95
C HIS A 126 12.38 -9.75 0.24
N ASP A 127 12.72 -8.75 1.06
CA ASP A 127 13.49 -8.92 2.29
C ASP A 127 12.53 -9.22 3.46
N HIS A 128 12.65 -10.38 4.09
CA HIS A 128 11.64 -10.88 5.06
C HIS A 128 11.87 -10.41 6.51
N LEU A 129 13.08 -9.97 6.83
CA LEU A 129 13.48 -9.49 8.15
C LEU A 129 13.46 -7.97 8.23
N ASN A 130 13.53 -7.27 7.09
CA ASN A 130 13.34 -5.83 7.03
C ASN A 130 11.85 -5.49 7.17
N ASP A 131 11.55 -4.58 8.10
CA ASP A 131 10.19 -4.08 8.30
C ASP A 131 10.11 -2.56 8.44
N PHE A 132 11.22 -1.89 8.17
CA PHE A 132 11.32 -0.45 8.31
C PHE A 132 10.43 0.29 7.30
N CYS A 133 10.02 1.49 7.68
CA CYS A 133 9.49 2.47 6.76
C CYS A 133 10.16 3.83 6.98
N GLY A 134 10.70 4.40 5.90
CA GLY A 134 11.42 5.67 5.94
C GLY A 134 11.07 6.58 4.78
N ASN A 135 11.27 7.88 4.97
CA ASN A 135 11.08 8.88 3.93
C ASN A 135 12.37 9.10 3.13
N LEU A 136 12.28 8.98 1.82
CA LEU A 136 13.35 9.30 0.88
C LEU A 136 12.82 10.30 -0.15
N ASN A 137 13.40 11.49 -0.20
CA ASN A 137 13.01 12.59 -1.08
C ASN A 137 11.49 12.87 -1.12
N GLY A 138 10.83 12.84 0.03
CA GLY A 138 9.40 13.13 0.14
C GLY A 138 8.48 11.94 -0.14
N ILE A 139 9.02 10.76 -0.43
CA ILE A 139 8.27 9.53 -0.68
C ILE A 139 8.59 8.53 0.44
N TRP A 140 7.56 7.92 1.02
CA TRP A 140 7.73 6.86 2.01
C TRP A 140 8.03 5.52 1.33
N PHE A 141 9.05 4.82 1.77
CA PHE A 141 9.33 3.43 1.38
C PHE A 141 9.14 2.53 2.59
N CYS A 142 8.16 1.63 2.53
CA CYS A 142 7.76 0.81 3.65
C CYS A 142 7.85 -0.69 3.33
N TYR A 143 8.65 -1.44 4.09
CA TYR A 143 8.68 -2.90 4.02
C TYR A 143 7.43 -3.55 4.64
N GLY A 144 6.96 -4.63 4.02
CA GLY A 144 5.84 -5.43 4.52
C GLY A 144 6.15 -6.23 5.79
N GLY A 145 7.42 -6.58 6.06
CA GLY A 145 7.86 -7.27 7.28
C GLY A 145 7.79 -8.81 7.26
N GLY A 146 7.63 -9.43 6.09
CA GLY A 146 7.68 -10.89 5.94
C GLY A 146 6.50 -11.62 6.59
N PHE A 147 5.32 -11.56 5.97
CA PHE A 147 4.07 -12.12 6.50
C PHE A 147 3.98 -13.66 6.38
N GLY A 148 4.51 -14.24 5.30
CA GLY A 148 4.31 -15.67 4.99
C GLY A 148 5.22 -16.63 5.75
N TYR A 149 4.68 -17.79 6.11
CA TYR A 149 5.41 -18.88 6.77
C TYR A 149 6.27 -19.74 5.83
N HIS A 150 6.02 -19.67 4.52
CA HIS A 150 6.79 -20.40 3.51
C HIS A 150 8.13 -19.73 3.15
N GLY A 151 8.40 -18.53 3.66
CA GLY A 151 9.67 -17.83 3.50
C GLY A 151 10.59 -17.97 4.71
N TYR A 152 11.87 -17.62 4.55
CA TYR A 152 12.78 -17.53 5.70
C TYR A 152 12.29 -16.48 6.72
N GLY A 153 12.74 -16.63 7.95
CA GLY A 153 12.39 -15.77 9.08
C GLY A 153 13.49 -15.86 10.15
N ARG A 154 13.22 -15.30 11.33
CA ARG A 154 14.18 -15.29 12.44
C ARG A 154 13.49 -15.76 13.72
N ALA A 155 14.12 -16.70 14.43
CA ALA A 155 13.60 -17.15 15.72
C ALA A 155 13.52 -15.97 16.71
N GLY A 156 12.43 -15.89 17.49
CA GLY A 156 12.17 -14.77 18.39
C GLY A 156 11.77 -13.47 17.68
N TRP A 157 11.47 -13.51 16.38
CA TRP A 157 11.00 -12.36 15.60
C TRP A 157 9.64 -12.72 14.98
N PRO A 158 8.52 -12.29 15.59
CA PRO A 158 7.18 -12.64 15.10
C PRO A 158 6.98 -12.25 13.64
N ARG A 159 6.20 -13.01 12.87
CA ARG A 159 5.77 -12.56 11.54
C ARG A 159 4.99 -11.26 11.68
N ARG A 160 4.92 -10.46 10.62
CA ARG A 160 4.10 -9.25 10.65
C ARG A 160 3.57 -8.90 9.28
N GLY A 161 2.40 -8.27 9.28
CA GLY A 161 1.81 -7.64 8.11
C GLY A 161 1.77 -6.14 8.30
N ARG A 162 2.08 -5.40 7.24
CA ARG A 162 1.87 -3.96 7.21
C ARG A 162 0.45 -3.64 6.71
N VAL A 163 -0.28 -2.88 7.50
CA VAL A 163 -1.62 -2.39 7.15
C VAL A 163 -1.51 -0.98 6.59
N ILE A 164 -2.29 -0.69 5.55
CA ILE A 164 -2.37 0.61 4.89
C ILE A 164 -3.81 1.08 5.01
N LEU A 165 -4.00 2.30 5.52
CA LEU A 165 -5.32 2.91 5.67
C LEU A 165 -5.35 4.24 4.92
N ALA A 166 -6.14 4.32 3.86
CA ALA A 166 -6.48 5.56 3.18
C ALA A 166 -7.86 6.03 3.69
N GLN A 167 -7.89 7.14 4.43
CA GLN A 167 -9.14 7.72 4.94
C GLN A 167 -9.63 8.78 3.96
N LEU A 168 -10.91 8.72 3.59
CA LEU A 168 -11.55 9.70 2.70
C LEU A 168 -12.13 10.86 3.50
N LYS A 169 -12.08 12.08 2.94
CA LYS A 169 -12.72 13.24 3.54
C LYS A 169 -14.22 13.18 3.31
N LYS A 170 -15.01 13.26 4.39
CA LYS A 170 -16.47 13.28 4.32
C LYS A 170 -16.97 14.71 4.04
N GLY A 171 -17.65 14.89 2.90
CA GLY A 171 -18.39 16.11 2.58
C GLY A 171 -19.80 16.10 3.16
N LYS A 172 -20.58 17.16 2.91
CA LYS A 172 -21.96 17.27 3.40
C LYS A 172 -22.87 16.16 2.87
N ASN A 173 -22.74 15.83 1.58
CA ASN A 173 -23.58 14.84 0.89
C ASN A 173 -22.79 13.82 0.05
N GLU A 174 -21.46 13.91 0.01
CA GLU A 174 -20.62 13.01 -0.79
C GLU A 174 -19.24 12.79 -0.15
N TRP A 175 -18.59 11.69 -0.51
CA TRP A 175 -17.18 11.46 -0.20
C TRP A 175 -16.32 12.28 -1.17
N MET A 176 -15.39 13.06 -0.61
CA MET A 176 -14.43 13.84 -1.38
C MET A 176 -13.19 12.98 -1.69
N GLY A 177 -12.02 13.61 -1.84
CA GLY A 177 -10.75 12.91 -2.00
C GLY A 177 -10.21 12.30 -0.69
N VAL A 178 -9.08 11.62 -0.81
CA VAL A 178 -8.30 11.12 0.32
C VAL A 178 -7.90 12.27 1.25
N GLU A 179 -8.17 12.10 2.54
CA GLU A 179 -7.80 13.03 3.60
C GLU A 179 -6.45 12.68 4.22
N THR A 180 -6.24 11.40 4.55
CA THR A 180 -5.01 10.92 5.15
C THR A 180 -4.65 9.52 4.68
N ILE A 181 -3.35 9.22 4.65
CA ILE A 181 -2.79 7.88 4.44
C ILE A 181 -1.98 7.52 5.68
N LYS A 182 -2.32 6.41 6.33
CA LYS A 182 -1.67 5.89 7.52
C LYS A 182 -1.18 4.47 7.28
N THR A 183 -0.18 4.05 8.04
CA THR A 183 0.26 2.65 8.08
C THR A 183 0.70 2.26 9.47
N TRP A 184 0.63 0.96 9.76
CA TRP A 184 1.14 0.34 10.98
C TRP A 184 1.47 -1.13 10.68
N LYS A 185 2.14 -1.81 11.61
CA LYS A 185 2.36 -3.26 11.53
C LYS A 185 1.45 -3.99 12.51
N ARG A 186 1.02 -5.19 12.13
CA ARG A 186 0.38 -6.17 12.99
C ARG A 186 1.32 -7.36 13.13
N LEU A 187 1.74 -7.63 14.36
CA LEU A 187 2.53 -8.82 14.65
C LEU A 187 1.64 -10.05 14.64
N ASP A 188 2.22 -11.18 14.27
CA ASP A 188 1.65 -12.50 14.45
C ASP A 188 2.11 -13.03 15.82
N ASP A 189 1.55 -12.39 16.85
CA ASP A 189 1.64 -12.80 18.24
C ASP A 189 0.21 -13.07 18.75
N GLU A 190 0.09 -13.55 19.99
CA GLU A 190 -1.21 -13.90 20.58
C GLU A 190 -2.24 -12.75 20.53
N ASN A 191 -1.79 -11.49 20.51
CA ASN A 191 -2.64 -10.30 20.59
C ASN A 191 -2.77 -9.54 19.27
N MET A 192 -2.18 -10.04 18.19
CA MET A 192 -2.03 -9.33 16.92
C MET A 192 -1.52 -7.89 17.12
N THR A 193 -0.46 -7.73 17.92
CA THR A 193 -0.03 -6.43 18.46
C THR A 193 0.18 -5.40 17.35
N LYS A 194 -0.41 -4.21 17.54
CA LYS A 194 -0.22 -3.06 16.66
C LYS A 194 1.02 -2.28 17.07
N ILE A 195 1.94 -2.08 16.13
CA ILE A 195 3.16 -1.30 16.37
C ILE A 195 3.41 -0.31 15.22
N ASP A 196 4.25 0.69 15.48
CA ASP A 196 4.80 1.64 14.51
C ASP A 196 3.74 2.30 13.62
N GLN A 197 2.69 2.85 14.25
CA GLN A 197 1.71 3.64 13.52
C GLN A 197 2.31 4.97 13.07
N GLN A 198 2.17 5.27 11.79
CA GLN A 198 2.68 6.49 11.16
C GLN A 198 1.67 7.08 10.16
N ILE A 199 1.73 8.40 9.97
CA ILE A 199 0.99 9.11 8.92
C ILE A 199 1.96 9.33 7.77
N LEU A 200 1.63 8.79 6.59
CA LEU A 200 2.45 8.92 5.38
C LEU A 200 2.12 10.18 4.60
N TRP A 201 0.85 10.59 4.63
CA TRP A 201 0.38 11.77 3.90
C TRP A 201 -0.92 12.31 4.49
N THR A 202 -1.10 13.62 4.41
CA THR A 202 -2.32 14.33 4.77
C THR A 202 -2.64 15.33 3.66
N SER A 203 -3.92 15.50 3.33
CA SER A 203 -4.34 16.48 2.34
C SER A 203 -3.94 17.90 2.77
N PRO A 204 -3.38 18.72 1.86
CA PRO A 204 -3.13 20.13 2.12
C PRO A 204 -4.44 20.84 2.51
N LYS A 205 -4.33 21.81 3.43
CA LYS A 205 -5.47 22.64 3.85
C LYS A 205 -5.85 23.65 2.78
#